data_AF-A0A6M0SH45-F1
#
_entry.id   AF-A0A6M0SH45-F1
#
_cell.length_a   1.000
_cell.length_b   1.000
_cell.length_c   1.000
_cell.angle_alpha   90.00
_cell.angle_beta   90.00
_cell.angle_gamma   90.00
#
_symmetry.space_group_name_H-M   'P 1'
#
loop_
_entity.id
_entity.type
_entity.pdbx_description
1 polymer ?
#
loop_
_entity_poly.entity_id
_entity_poly.type
_entity_poly.pdbx_seq_one_letter_code
_entity_poly.pdbx_strand_id
1 'polypeptide(L)'
;TLRVAEIHRVLKPTGSFYFHCDPTASHYIKIVLDSIFCPNGGDYKNEITWKRTTAHNDSSRYGNNVDIIFFYTKSKDYTWNPSYSMYTEDYKKRFKRKDANGRRWTDDNLTAKGLSGGGYEYEYKGCHSLWRVPPDSMERLDSEGRLHFTNKGGIRLKRYLDEMKGIPLQSLWDDISPINSQAKERLGYPTQKPEALLQRIIEVATNEGDVVLDAYCGCGTTVAAAQKLNRHWIGIDITYQSIGLIMKRLTVSHGKSVIDNIKVAGVPKDMESAISLANREDDRVRKEFEKWAIQTYSKNRAVVNSKKGADRGVDGFLLFLEDHGGEYGRVIFQVKSGKVSSRDIRDLYGTMNREDACMGVFITLKPPTSAMLKEAKQYGLYENIINSESYPVVDIVSVEGLLTGERLSVPMALEVFKVLPKIADKSHKQLSILPNVIDDGFDIYRQSA
;
A
#
# COMPACT_ATOMS: atom_id res chain seq x y z
N THR A 1 5.95 -17.63 -2.62
CA THR A 1 6.84 -18.42 -1.75
C THR A 1 8.20 -17.75 -1.53
N LEU A 2 9.07 -17.61 -2.54
CA LEU A 2 10.45 -17.07 -2.38
C LEU A 2 10.54 -15.75 -1.58
N ARG A 3 9.74 -14.74 -1.92
CA ARG A 3 9.77 -13.44 -1.21
C ARG A 3 9.38 -13.55 0.27
N VAL A 4 8.41 -14.41 0.60
CA VAL A 4 8.01 -14.63 2.00
C VAL A 4 9.11 -15.35 2.76
N ALA A 5 9.80 -16.31 2.14
CA ALA A 5 10.94 -16.99 2.74
C ALA A 5 12.08 -16.00 3.07
N GLU A 6 12.38 -15.06 2.16
CA GLU A 6 13.37 -14.01 2.43
C GLU A 6 12.93 -13.04 3.53
N ILE A 7 11.66 -12.65 3.57
CA ILE A 7 11.12 -11.82 4.66
C ILE A 7 11.23 -12.56 5.99
N HIS A 8 10.84 -13.83 6.04
CA HIS A 8 10.97 -14.67 7.23
C HIS A 8 12.44 -14.77 7.68
N ARG A 9 13.39 -14.93 6.75
CA ARG A 9 14.82 -15.00 7.03
C ARG A 9 15.31 -13.76 7.79
N VAL A 10 14.94 -12.56 7.33
CA VAL A 10 15.41 -11.29 7.92
C VAL A 10 14.60 -10.77 9.11
N LEU A 11 13.40 -11.32 9.35
CA LEU A 11 12.56 -10.92 10.48
C LEU A 11 13.26 -11.24 11.82
N LYS A 12 13.17 -10.36 12.83
CA LYS A 12 13.72 -10.64 14.17
C LYS A 12 13.00 -11.84 14.82
N PRO A 13 13.62 -12.60 15.73
CA PRO A 13 12.93 -13.65 16.49
C PRO A 13 11.65 -13.16 17.19
N THR A 14 11.67 -11.92 17.68
CA THR A 14 10.53 -11.22 18.31
C THR A 14 9.56 -10.57 17.32
N GLY A 15 9.77 -10.78 16.02
CA GLY A 15 9.10 -10.08 14.94
C GLY A 15 7.77 -10.72 14.54
N SER A 16 6.88 -9.84 14.10
CA SER A 16 5.56 -10.16 13.59
C SER A 16 5.48 -9.96 12.08
N PHE A 17 4.66 -10.74 11.41
CA PHE A 17 4.42 -10.68 9.97
C PHE A 17 2.93 -10.55 9.69
N TYR A 18 2.56 -9.56 8.88
CA TYR A 18 1.18 -9.32 8.47
C TYR A 18 1.05 -9.42 6.96
N PHE A 19 0.05 -10.15 6.47
CA PHE A 19 -0.22 -10.31 5.05
C PHE A 19 -1.66 -9.94 4.73
N HIS A 20 -1.87 -8.85 3.98
CA HIS A 20 -3.18 -8.44 3.49
C HIS A 20 -3.48 -9.06 2.12
N CYS A 21 -4.68 -9.63 1.95
CA CYS A 21 -5.18 -10.18 0.71
C CYS A 21 -6.70 -10.10 0.62
N ASP A 22 -7.22 -10.20 -0.60
CA ASP A 22 -8.64 -10.41 -0.80
C ASP A 22 -9.02 -11.88 -0.54
N PRO A 23 -10.32 -12.19 -0.30
CA PRO A 23 -10.76 -13.55 0.01
C PRO A 23 -10.45 -14.60 -1.07
N THR A 24 -10.30 -14.21 -2.34
CA THR A 24 -10.11 -15.13 -3.48
C THR A 24 -8.80 -15.91 -3.37
N ALA A 25 -7.74 -15.26 -2.89
CA ALA A 25 -6.41 -15.87 -2.76
C ALA A 25 -6.06 -16.30 -1.33
N SER A 26 -6.86 -15.89 -0.34
CA SER A 26 -6.59 -16.02 1.09
C SER A 26 -6.13 -17.43 1.52
N HIS A 27 -6.88 -18.47 1.19
CA HIS A 27 -6.60 -19.84 1.60
C HIS A 27 -5.32 -20.41 0.98
N TYR A 28 -5.06 -20.10 -0.29
CA TYR A 28 -3.83 -20.53 -0.97
C TYR A 28 -2.61 -19.84 -0.35
N ILE A 29 -2.73 -18.55 -0.05
CA ILE A 29 -1.68 -17.78 0.61
C ILE A 29 -1.44 -18.32 2.02
N LYS A 30 -2.51 -18.61 2.79
CA LYS A 30 -2.43 -19.19 4.14
C LYS A 30 -1.58 -20.46 4.17
N ILE A 31 -1.82 -21.39 3.24
CA ILE A 31 -1.05 -22.64 3.14
C ILE A 31 0.44 -22.35 2.87
N VAL A 32 0.73 -21.40 1.98
CA VAL A 32 2.12 -20.99 1.69
C VAL A 32 2.77 -20.37 2.93
N LEU A 33 2.07 -19.50 3.66
CA LEU A 33 2.57 -18.90 4.89
C LEU A 33 2.81 -19.95 5.97
N ASP A 34 1.88 -20.89 6.17
CA ASP A 34 2.03 -22.00 7.13
C ASP A 34 3.27 -22.83 6.83
N SER A 35 3.51 -23.17 5.55
CA SER A 35 4.68 -23.96 5.15
C SER A 35 6.02 -23.28 5.44
N ILE A 36 6.01 -21.95 5.62
CA ILE A 36 7.21 -21.15 5.90
C ILE A 36 7.35 -20.86 7.40
N PHE A 37 6.29 -20.44 8.09
CA PHE A 37 6.40 -19.99 9.47
C PHE A 37 6.33 -21.16 10.47
N CYS A 38 5.35 -22.05 10.33
CA CYS A 38 5.05 -23.04 11.36
C CYS A 38 6.16 -24.09 11.56
N PRO A 39 6.78 -24.67 10.50
CA PRO A 39 7.91 -25.58 10.66
C PRO A 39 9.16 -24.93 11.25
N ASN A 40 9.30 -23.61 11.16
CA ASN A 40 10.48 -22.87 11.58
C ASN A 40 10.34 -22.25 12.98
N GLY A 41 9.44 -22.79 13.80
CA GLY A 41 9.22 -22.34 15.19
C GLY A 41 8.33 -21.09 15.32
N GLY A 42 7.91 -20.52 14.19
CA GLY A 42 6.90 -19.48 14.13
C GLY A 42 5.50 -20.05 14.31
N ASP A 43 4.53 -19.15 14.38
CA ASP A 43 3.15 -19.52 14.68
C ASP A 43 2.16 -18.61 13.97
N TYR A 44 1.07 -19.22 13.51
CA TYR A 44 -0.12 -18.52 13.03
C TYR A 44 -0.94 -18.06 14.23
N LYS A 45 -1.20 -16.76 14.34
CA LYS A 45 -1.93 -16.20 15.49
C LYS A 45 -3.42 -16.10 15.23
N ASN A 46 -3.82 -15.38 14.20
CA ASN A 46 -5.21 -15.25 13.82
C ASN A 46 -5.37 -14.66 12.41
N GLU A 47 -6.59 -14.77 11.90
CA GLU A 47 -7.09 -14.11 10.71
C GLU A 47 -7.87 -12.88 11.15
N ILE A 48 -7.55 -11.73 10.56
CA ILE A 48 -8.22 -10.46 10.80
C ILE A 48 -9.07 -10.14 9.57
N THR A 49 -10.37 -9.94 9.77
CA THR A 49 -11.30 -9.54 8.72
C THR A 49 -11.48 -8.02 8.78
N TRP A 50 -11.06 -7.32 7.73
CA TRP A 50 -11.21 -5.87 7.63
C TRP A 50 -12.32 -5.52 6.63
N LYS A 51 -13.27 -4.68 7.05
CA LYS A 51 -14.35 -4.17 6.20
C LYS A 51 -13.81 -3.08 5.27
N ARG A 52 -13.39 -3.47 4.07
CA ARG A 52 -12.77 -2.58 3.07
C ARG A 52 -13.75 -1.68 2.30
N THR A 53 -15.05 -1.95 2.34
CA THR A 53 -16.04 -1.09 1.68
C THR A 53 -17.41 -1.12 2.36
N THR A 54 -18.25 -0.15 2.02
CA THR A 54 -19.63 -0.09 2.49
C THR A 54 -20.47 -1.21 1.88
N ALA A 55 -21.63 -1.46 2.48
CA ALA A 55 -22.59 -2.39 1.90
C ALA A 55 -22.98 -1.92 0.48
N HIS A 56 -23.09 -2.88 -0.43
CA HIS A 56 -23.54 -2.68 -1.80
C HIS A 56 -24.38 -3.91 -2.20
N ASN A 57 -25.29 -3.72 -3.15
CA ASN A 57 -26.20 -4.76 -3.59
C ASN A 57 -25.51 -5.66 -4.62
N ASP A 58 -24.88 -6.72 -4.15
CA ASP A 58 -24.53 -7.87 -4.99
C ASP A 58 -25.80 -8.72 -5.16
N SER A 59 -26.41 -8.71 -6.35
CA SER A 59 -27.74 -9.30 -6.58
C SER A 59 -27.80 -10.83 -6.50
N SER A 60 -26.66 -11.50 -6.60
CA SER A 60 -26.56 -12.97 -6.68
C SER A 60 -25.80 -13.61 -5.52
N ARG A 61 -25.31 -12.83 -4.55
CA ARG A 61 -24.46 -13.32 -3.45
C ARG A 61 -24.42 -12.35 -2.26
N TYR A 62 -23.84 -12.77 -1.15
CA TYR A 62 -23.50 -11.86 -0.06
C TYR A 62 -22.47 -10.81 -0.52
N GLY A 63 -22.61 -9.58 -0.03
CA GLY A 63 -21.77 -8.46 -0.45
C GLY A 63 -20.28 -8.72 -0.19
N ASN A 64 -19.46 -8.62 -1.24
CA ASN A 64 -18.02 -8.78 -1.13
C ASN A 64 -17.38 -7.46 -0.63
N ASN A 65 -17.41 -7.26 0.69
CA ASN A 65 -16.99 -6.02 1.32
C ASN A 65 -15.85 -6.14 2.34
N VAL A 66 -15.27 -7.33 2.48
CA VAL A 66 -14.18 -7.60 3.41
C VAL A 66 -12.93 -8.07 2.69
N ASP A 67 -11.80 -7.78 3.33
CA ASP A 67 -10.50 -8.38 3.02
C ASP A 67 -9.93 -9.07 4.26
N ILE A 68 -8.92 -9.90 4.03
CA ILE A 68 -8.28 -10.73 5.04
C ILE A 68 -6.86 -10.23 5.32
N ILE A 69 -6.48 -10.19 6.59
CA ILE A 69 -5.12 -9.92 7.05
C ILE A 69 -4.67 -11.08 7.93
N PHE A 70 -3.68 -11.83 7.49
CA PHE A 70 -3.08 -12.89 8.31
C PHE A 70 -2.03 -12.31 9.24
N PHE A 71 -2.05 -12.74 10.52
CA PHE A 71 -1.03 -12.42 11.51
C PHE A 71 -0.22 -13.67 11.87
N TYR A 72 1.08 -13.60 11.62
CA TYR A 72 2.08 -14.59 11.98
C TYR A 72 3.16 -14.00 12.87
N THR A 73 3.86 -14.86 13.58
CA THR A 73 5.04 -14.51 14.40
C THR A 73 6.21 -15.40 14.02
N LYS A 74 7.43 -14.89 14.08
CA LYS A 74 8.63 -15.68 13.79
C LYS A 74 8.92 -16.72 14.87
N SER A 75 8.53 -16.45 16.11
CA SER A 75 8.69 -17.37 17.23
C SER A 75 7.57 -17.21 18.25
N LYS A 76 7.61 -18.01 19.31
CA LYS A 76 6.69 -17.89 20.45
C LYS A 76 6.92 -16.62 21.28
N ASP A 77 8.13 -16.06 21.23
CA ASP A 77 8.46 -14.78 21.84
C ASP A 77 8.27 -13.69 20.78
N TYR A 78 7.38 -12.72 21.02
CA TYR A 78 7.06 -11.66 20.07
C TYR A 78 6.52 -10.41 20.76
N THR A 79 6.69 -9.27 20.10
CA THR A 79 6.16 -7.99 20.60
C THR A 79 4.65 -7.94 20.40
N TRP A 80 3.92 -7.69 21.48
CA TRP A 80 2.47 -7.48 21.47
C TRP A 80 2.09 -6.38 22.44
N ASN A 81 1.68 -5.23 21.90
CA ASN A 81 1.17 -4.10 22.66
C ASN A 81 -0.36 -4.15 22.63
N PRO A 82 -1.05 -4.54 23.73
CA PRO A 82 -2.50 -4.66 23.72
C PRO A 82 -3.17 -3.33 23.39
N SER A 83 -3.93 -3.32 22.29
CA SER A 83 -4.75 -2.19 21.89
C SER A 83 -6.20 -2.42 22.33
N TYR A 84 -6.87 -1.33 22.69
CA TYR A 84 -8.24 -1.36 23.19
C TYR A 84 -9.11 -0.38 22.40
N SER A 85 -10.29 -0.84 21.97
CA SER A 85 -11.31 0.04 21.43
C SER A 85 -12.20 0.57 22.56
N MET A 86 -12.81 1.73 22.34
CA MET A 86 -13.75 2.28 23.31
C MET A 86 -14.99 1.39 23.41
N TYR A 87 -15.52 1.26 24.62
CA TYR A 87 -16.81 0.62 24.82
C TYR A 87 -17.91 1.41 24.13
N THR A 88 -18.80 0.71 23.45
CA THR A 88 -20.03 1.30 22.91
C THR A 88 -20.89 1.86 24.05
N GLU A 89 -21.69 2.89 23.77
CA GLU A 89 -22.64 3.42 24.77
C GLU A 89 -23.58 2.33 25.29
N ASP A 90 -23.98 1.39 24.44
CA ASP A 90 -24.79 0.24 24.86
C ASP A 90 -24.06 -0.71 25.81
N TYR A 91 -22.75 -0.88 25.65
CA TYR A 91 -21.96 -1.63 26.62
C TYR A 91 -21.87 -0.88 27.96
N LYS A 92 -21.66 0.44 27.93
CA LYS A 92 -21.62 1.27 29.15
C LYS A 92 -22.94 1.19 29.93
N LYS A 93 -24.09 1.02 29.26
CA LYS A 93 -25.40 0.81 29.90
C LYS A 93 -25.49 -0.46 30.75
N ARG A 94 -24.55 -1.41 30.65
CA ARG A 94 -24.49 -2.61 31.52
C ARG A 94 -24.07 -2.27 32.96
N PHE A 95 -23.34 -1.16 33.15
CA PHE A 95 -22.83 -0.71 34.45
C PHE A 95 -23.92 0.04 35.23
N LYS A 96 -24.97 -0.69 35.59
CA LYS A 96 -26.19 -0.14 36.20
C LYS A 96 -26.06 0.06 37.71
N ARG A 97 -25.14 -0.64 38.36
CA ARG A 97 -24.97 -0.60 39.82
C ARG A 97 -23.96 0.47 40.19
N LYS A 98 -24.14 1.06 41.37
CA LYS A 98 -23.20 2.02 41.96
C LYS A 98 -22.69 1.45 43.28
N ASP A 99 -21.44 1.72 43.62
CA ASP A 99 -20.93 1.48 44.97
C ASP A 99 -21.19 2.69 45.87
N ALA A 100 -20.74 2.62 47.13
CA ALA A 100 -20.91 3.69 48.11
C ALA A 100 -20.27 5.03 47.69
N ASN A 101 -19.25 4.99 46.81
CA ASN A 101 -18.56 6.16 46.29
C ASN A 101 -19.16 6.64 44.96
N GLY A 102 -20.29 6.07 44.53
CA GLY A 102 -20.97 6.42 43.29
C GLY A 102 -20.34 5.83 42.02
N ARG A 103 -19.31 4.98 42.14
CA ARG A 103 -18.62 4.38 40.99
C ARG A 103 -19.52 3.33 40.34
N ARG A 104 -19.61 3.38 39.01
CA ARG A 104 -20.49 2.48 38.23
C ARG A 104 -19.83 1.13 38.02
N TRP A 105 -20.55 0.05 38.28
CA TRP A 105 -20.05 -1.32 38.14
C TRP A 105 -21.10 -2.28 37.57
N THR A 106 -20.63 -3.40 37.02
CA THR A 106 -21.43 -4.57 36.61
C THR A 106 -20.86 -5.85 37.22
N ASP A 107 -21.66 -6.91 37.32
CA ASP A 107 -21.15 -8.22 37.70
C ASP A 107 -20.58 -9.01 36.51
N ASP A 108 -19.53 -9.77 36.79
CA ASP A 108 -18.83 -10.64 35.85
C ASP A 108 -18.67 -12.04 36.47
N ASN A 109 -18.51 -13.06 35.63
CA ASN A 109 -18.42 -14.44 36.07
C ASN A 109 -17.05 -14.71 36.72
N LEU A 110 -17.04 -15.17 37.98
CA LEU A 110 -15.82 -15.56 38.69
C LEU A 110 -15.57 -17.07 38.65
N THR A 111 -16.48 -17.85 38.04
CA THR A 111 -16.36 -19.31 37.90
C THR A 111 -15.60 -19.69 36.63
N ALA A 112 -14.84 -20.78 36.71
CA ALA A 112 -14.11 -21.39 35.60
C ALA A 112 -14.90 -22.50 34.90
N LYS A 113 -16.18 -22.70 35.28
CA LYS A 113 -17.08 -23.65 34.63
C LYS A 113 -17.21 -23.33 33.14
N GLY A 114 -16.83 -24.28 32.27
CA GLY A 114 -16.85 -24.14 30.81
C GLY A 114 -15.58 -23.54 30.19
N LEU A 115 -14.51 -23.32 30.95
CA LEU A 115 -13.20 -22.97 30.40
C LEU A 115 -12.31 -24.21 30.22
N SER A 116 -11.52 -24.24 29.14
CA SER A 116 -10.58 -25.33 28.83
C SER A 116 -9.28 -25.32 29.65
N GLY A 117 -9.04 -24.27 30.44
CA GLY A 117 -7.76 -24.02 31.15
C GLY A 117 -7.72 -24.46 32.61
N GLY A 118 -8.70 -25.24 33.09
CA GLY A 118 -8.80 -25.63 34.50
C GLY A 118 -9.27 -24.50 35.43
N GLY A 119 -9.41 -24.81 36.71
CA GLY A 119 -9.85 -23.88 37.76
C GLY A 119 -9.55 -24.43 39.16
N TYR A 120 -9.89 -23.67 40.19
CA TYR A 120 -9.64 -24.02 41.58
C TYR A 120 -10.96 -24.40 42.24
N GLU A 121 -11.14 -25.66 42.59
CA GLU A 121 -12.35 -26.13 43.27
C GLU A 121 -12.21 -25.95 44.78
N TYR A 122 -13.05 -25.09 45.36
CA TYR A 122 -13.14 -24.90 46.80
C TYR A 122 -14.45 -24.19 47.20
N GLU A 123 -14.78 -24.27 48.48
CA GLU A 123 -15.87 -23.52 49.10
C GLU A 123 -15.36 -22.16 49.60
N TYR A 124 -16.10 -21.09 49.29
CA TYR A 124 -15.85 -19.77 49.85
C TYR A 124 -17.15 -19.14 50.34
N LYS A 125 -17.20 -18.81 51.64
CA LYS A 125 -18.36 -18.19 52.31
C LYS A 125 -19.70 -18.87 51.96
N GLY A 126 -19.75 -20.21 52.03
CA GLY A 126 -20.96 -21.00 51.75
C GLY A 126 -21.25 -21.24 50.26
N CYS A 127 -20.35 -20.87 49.35
CA CYS A 127 -20.46 -21.11 47.92
C CYS A 127 -19.37 -22.07 47.43
N HIS A 128 -19.75 -23.31 47.11
CA HIS A 128 -18.85 -24.29 46.47
C HIS A 128 -18.88 -24.15 44.95
N SER A 129 -17.71 -23.97 44.33
CA SER A 129 -17.61 -23.84 42.87
C SER A 129 -16.20 -24.12 42.35
N LEU A 130 -16.08 -24.23 41.03
CA LEU A 130 -14.82 -24.18 40.32
C LEU A 130 -14.51 -22.71 40.00
N TRP A 131 -13.56 -22.12 40.72
CA TRP A 131 -13.21 -20.69 40.63
C TRP A 131 -12.08 -20.43 39.65
N ARG A 132 -12.04 -19.23 39.08
CA ARG A 132 -10.93 -18.77 38.20
C ARG A 132 -9.67 -18.39 38.96
N VAL A 133 -9.76 -18.23 40.28
CA VAL A 133 -8.71 -17.70 41.13
C VAL A 133 -8.48 -18.62 42.33
N PRO A 134 -7.24 -18.74 42.83
CA PRO A 134 -6.95 -19.49 44.06
C PRO A 134 -7.53 -18.81 45.31
N PRO A 135 -7.65 -19.51 46.46
CA PRO A 135 -8.22 -18.98 47.70
C PRO A 135 -7.65 -17.62 48.13
N ASP A 136 -6.32 -17.44 48.14
CA ASP A 136 -5.68 -16.18 48.54
C ASP A 136 -6.11 -14.99 47.66
N SER A 137 -6.31 -15.24 46.36
CA SER A 137 -6.80 -14.21 45.44
C SER A 137 -8.29 -13.92 45.65
N MET A 138 -9.09 -14.91 46.06
CA MET A 138 -10.49 -14.71 46.42
C MET A 138 -10.60 -13.85 47.69
N GLU A 139 -9.81 -14.14 48.72
CA GLU A 139 -9.74 -13.33 49.94
C GLU A 139 -9.31 -11.90 49.67
N ARG A 140 -8.29 -11.71 48.83
CA ARG A 140 -7.87 -10.38 48.39
C ARG A 140 -9.03 -9.64 47.72
N LEU A 141 -9.71 -10.26 46.75
CA LEU A 141 -10.86 -9.64 46.06
C LEU A 141 -11.99 -9.29 47.04
N ASP A 142 -12.22 -10.10 48.06
CA ASP A 142 -13.21 -9.81 49.11
C ASP A 142 -12.79 -8.60 49.95
N SER A 143 -11.54 -8.59 50.43
CA SER A 143 -10.98 -7.50 51.24
C SER A 143 -10.97 -6.16 50.50
N GLU A 144 -10.80 -6.19 49.18
CA GLU A 144 -10.84 -5.02 48.30
C GLU A 144 -12.28 -4.62 47.89
N GLY A 145 -13.30 -5.32 48.40
CA GLY A 145 -14.71 -5.07 48.08
C GLY A 145 -15.10 -5.39 46.64
N ARG A 146 -14.30 -6.20 45.94
CA ARG A 146 -14.44 -6.56 44.52
C ARG A 146 -15.46 -7.68 44.31
N LEU A 147 -15.92 -8.36 45.36
CA LEU A 147 -16.94 -9.41 45.26
C LEU A 147 -18.36 -8.86 45.35
N HIS A 148 -19.25 -9.45 44.55
CA HIS A 148 -20.69 -9.26 44.62
C HIS A 148 -21.35 -10.57 45.00
N PHE A 149 -21.89 -10.61 46.22
CA PHE A 149 -22.70 -11.71 46.73
C PHE A 149 -24.13 -11.55 46.22
N THR A 150 -24.58 -12.49 45.40
CA THR A 150 -25.93 -12.47 44.81
C THR A 150 -26.96 -13.01 45.79
N ASN A 151 -28.22 -12.58 45.66
CA ASN A 151 -29.33 -13.04 46.51
C ASN A 151 -29.57 -14.56 46.47
N LYS A 152 -29.04 -15.26 45.46
CA LYS A 152 -29.13 -16.73 45.32
C LYS A 152 -27.90 -17.46 45.91
N GLY A 153 -27.05 -16.78 46.68
CA GLY A 153 -25.86 -17.36 47.29
C GLY A 153 -24.66 -17.54 46.35
N GLY A 154 -24.73 -17.03 45.11
CA GLY A 154 -23.60 -17.05 44.17
C GLY A 154 -22.64 -15.86 44.37
N ILE A 155 -21.36 -16.06 44.09
CA ILE A 155 -20.32 -15.02 44.15
C ILE A 155 -19.91 -14.61 42.73
N ARG A 156 -19.91 -13.30 42.48
CA ARG A 156 -19.52 -12.69 41.20
C ARG A 156 -18.46 -11.62 41.41
N LEU A 157 -17.73 -11.26 40.35
CA LEU A 157 -16.74 -10.20 40.37
C LEU A 157 -17.39 -8.85 39.99
N LYS A 158 -17.09 -7.78 40.72
CA LYS A 158 -17.43 -6.40 40.33
C LYS A 158 -16.41 -5.89 39.31
N ARG A 159 -16.90 -5.45 38.15
CA ARG A 159 -16.12 -4.73 37.14
C ARG A 159 -16.53 -3.26 37.14
N TYR A 160 -15.57 -2.37 37.37
CA TYR A 160 -15.78 -0.93 37.46
C TYR A 160 -15.59 -0.25 36.11
N LEU A 161 -16.52 0.64 35.74
CA LEU A 161 -16.53 1.33 34.45
C LEU A 161 -15.32 2.25 34.27
N ASP A 162 -14.89 2.89 35.35
CA ASP A 162 -13.76 3.83 35.41
C ASP A 162 -12.38 3.13 35.41
N GLU A 163 -12.32 1.83 35.69
CA GLU A 163 -11.08 1.03 35.63
C GLU A 163 -10.86 0.36 34.27
N MET A 164 -11.81 0.50 33.35
CA MET A 164 -11.81 -0.24 32.10
C MET A 164 -10.97 0.44 31.02
N LYS A 165 -9.97 -0.29 30.50
CA LYS A 165 -9.08 0.18 29.43
C LYS A 165 -9.72 0.20 28.04
N GLY A 166 -10.85 -0.47 27.86
CA GLY A 166 -11.55 -0.64 26.59
C GLY A 166 -11.81 -2.12 26.28
N ILE A 167 -12.46 -2.40 25.16
CA ILE A 167 -12.58 -3.77 24.64
C ILE A 167 -11.24 -4.10 23.98
N PRO A 168 -10.55 -5.20 24.38
CA PRO A 168 -9.36 -5.63 23.65
C PRO A 168 -9.67 -5.75 22.16
N LEU A 169 -8.81 -5.23 21.31
CA LEU A 169 -9.03 -5.26 19.87
C LEU A 169 -9.24 -6.71 19.39
N GLN A 170 -10.31 -6.94 18.64
CA GLN A 170 -10.68 -8.26 18.12
C GLN A 170 -10.22 -8.42 16.66
N SER A 171 -10.50 -9.58 16.05
CA SER A 171 -10.14 -9.88 14.65
C SER A 171 -11.09 -9.28 13.62
N LEU A 172 -12.28 -8.79 14.01
CA LEU A 172 -13.18 -8.10 13.09
C LEU A 172 -12.96 -6.59 13.18
N TRP A 173 -12.46 -5.99 12.11
CA TRP A 173 -12.19 -4.55 12.01
C TRP A 173 -13.18 -3.90 11.05
N ASP A 174 -14.25 -3.35 11.59
CA ASP A 174 -15.29 -2.62 10.85
C ASP A 174 -15.29 -1.11 11.12
N ASP A 175 -14.37 -0.64 11.98
CA ASP A 175 -14.24 0.73 12.45
C ASP A 175 -13.24 1.57 11.64
N ILE A 176 -12.42 0.93 10.80
CA ILE A 176 -11.51 1.61 9.88
C ILE A 176 -12.13 1.68 8.49
N SER A 177 -12.60 2.86 8.12
CA SER A 177 -13.20 3.10 6.80
C SER A 177 -12.14 3.13 5.68
N PRO A 178 -12.50 2.74 4.45
CA PRO A 178 -11.64 2.95 3.28
C PRO A 178 -11.47 4.44 2.95
N ILE A 179 -10.44 4.72 2.15
CA ILE A 179 -10.15 6.09 1.70
C ILE A 179 -11.19 6.54 0.66
N ASN A 180 -12.05 7.48 1.05
CA ASN A 180 -13.01 8.11 0.13
C ASN A 180 -12.32 9.10 -0.83
N SER A 181 -13.06 9.66 -1.79
CA SER A 181 -12.48 10.54 -2.82
C SER A 181 -12.05 11.91 -2.30
N GLN A 182 -12.61 12.38 -1.18
CA GLN A 182 -12.32 13.67 -0.54
C GLN A 182 -11.30 13.57 0.60
N ALA A 183 -10.80 12.37 0.91
CA ALA A 183 -9.91 12.15 2.03
C ALA A 183 -8.57 12.88 1.81
N LYS A 184 -8.13 13.63 2.83
CA LYS A 184 -6.87 14.40 2.78
C LYS A 184 -5.64 13.52 2.53
N GLU A 185 -5.67 12.27 2.99
CA GLU A 185 -4.59 11.30 2.78
C GLU A 185 -4.58 10.71 1.35
N ARG A 186 -5.62 10.93 0.52
CA ARG A 186 -5.75 10.29 -0.79
C ARG A 186 -4.72 10.82 -1.77
N LEU A 187 -3.89 9.92 -2.30
CA LEU A 187 -2.88 10.23 -3.32
C LEU A 187 -3.34 9.90 -4.74
N GLY A 188 -4.49 9.24 -4.90
CA GLY A 188 -4.99 8.78 -6.20
C GLY A 188 -4.37 7.46 -6.66
N TYR A 189 -3.62 6.77 -5.79
CA TYR A 189 -3.05 5.45 -6.06
C TYR A 189 -4.15 4.37 -5.94
N PRO A 190 -4.36 3.48 -6.94
CA PRO A 190 -5.53 2.59 -7.02
C PRO A 190 -5.77 1.67 -5.81
N THR A 191 -4.71 1.27 -5.11
CA THR A 191 -4.76 0.29 -4.01
C THR A 191 -4.29 0.85 -2.67
N GLN A 192 -4.31 2.18 -2.52
CA GLN A 192 -3.89 2.86 -1.30
C GLN A 192 -4.69 2.38 -0.08
N LYS A 193 -3.98 2.00 0.98
CA LYS A 193 -4.57 1.64 2.27
C LYS A 193 -4.71 2.86 3.18
N PRO A 194 -5.74 2.93 4.05
CA PRO A 194 -5.86 3.98 5.05
C PRO A 194 -4.68 3.95 6.04
N GLU A 195 -4.14 5.12 6.40
CA GLU A 195 -3.05 5.20 7.38
C GLU A 195 -3.44 4.57 8.73
N ALA A 196 -4.68 4.73 9.17
CA ALA A 196 -5.18 4.18 10.43
C ALA A 196 -5.05 2.65 10.51
N LEU A 197 -5.21 1.96 9.37
CA LEU A 197 -5.04 0.51 9.29
C LEU A 197 -3.61 0.08 9.59
N LEU A 198 -2.64 0.76 8.97
CA LEU A 198 -1.22 0.43 9.14
C LEU A 198 -0.70 0.91 10.49
N GLN A 199 -1.16 2.07 10.99
CA GLN A 199 -0.82 2.55 12.34
C GLN A 199 -1.23 1.52 13.39
N ARG A 200 -2.47 1.01 13.34
CA ARG A 200 -2.96 -0.03 14.25
C ARG A 200 -2.08 -1.27 14.25
N ILE A 201 -1.69 -1.76 13.07
CA ILE A 201 -0.81 -2.93 12.95
C ILE A 201 0.57 -2.64 13.56
N ILE A 202 1.17 -1.51 13.22
CA ILE A 202 2.53 -1.14 13.66
C ILE A 202 2.57 -0.92 15.18
N GLU A 203 1.60 -0.23 15.76
CA GLU A 203 1.54 0.05 17.20
C GLU A 203 1.45 -1.24 18.03
N VAL A 204 0.63 -2.20 17.58
CA VAL A 204 0.47 -3.49 18.25
C VAL A 204 1.73 -4.35 18.14
N ALA A 205 2.40 -4.31 16.99
CA ALA A 205 3.50 -5.23 16.68
C ALA A 205 4.91 -4.70 16.98
N THR A 206 5.07 -3.41 17.29
CA THR A 206 6.39 -2.75 17.40
C THR A 206 6.44 -1.67 18.47
N ASN A 207 7.64 -1.40 18.98
CA ASN A 207 7.92 -0.24 19.83
C ASN A 207 8.53 0.91 19.03
N GLU A 208 8.65 2.10 19.62
CA GLU A 208 9.41 3.20 19.01
C GLU A 208 10.85 2.76 18.73
N GLY A 209 11.41 3.20 17.59
CA GLY A 209 12.75 2.80 17.13
C GLY A 209 12.84 1.39 16.52
N ASP A 210 11.78 0.57 16.57
CA ASP A 210 11.78 -0.69 15.81
C ASP A 210 11.75 -0.46 14.29
N VAL A 211 12.07 -1.51 13.54
CA VAL A 211 12.12 -1.47 12.07
C VAL A 211 10.88 -2.13 11.48
N VAL A 212 10.18 -1.39 10.59
CA VAL A 212 9.06 -1.88 9.79
C VAL A 212 9.49 -2.07 8.35
N LEU A 213 9.35 -3.29 7.82
CA LEU A 213 9.62 -3.57 6.41
C LEU A 213 8.31 -3.78 5.64
N ASP A 214 8.12 -3.04 4.56
CA ASP A 214 7.06 -3.25 3.60
C ASP A 214 7.66 -3.59 2.23
N ALA A 215 7.54 -4.86 1.84
CA ALA A 215 8.12 -5.38 0.60
C ALA A 215 7.29 -5.05 -0.67
N TYR A 216 6.13 -4.42 -0.49
CA TYR A 216 5.19 -4.04 -1.55
C TYR A 216 4.60 -2.67 -1.25
N CYS A 217 5.47 -1.70 -0.97
CA CYS A 217 5.06 -0.49 -0.28
C CYS A 217 4.17 0.44 -1.12
N GLY A 218 4.19 0.35 -2.46
CA GLY A 218 3.38 1.18 -3.34
C GLY A 218 3.53 2.67 -3.02
N CYS A 219 2.40 3.36 -2.80
CA CYS A 219 2.36 4.76 -2.35
C CYS A 219 2.86 5.01 -0.90
N GLY A 220 3.41 3.99 -0.24
CA GLY A 220 4.07 4.00 1.07
C GLY A 220 3.21 4.43 2.22
N THR A 221 1.98 3.94 2.31
CA THR A 221 1.17 4.12 3.53
C THR A 221 1.87 3.53 4.76
N THR A 222 2.46 2.34 4.65
CA THR A 222 3.21 1.72 5.75
C THR A 222 4.43 2.55 6.15
N VAL A 223 5.16 3.08 5.16
CA VAL A 223 6.31 3.97 5.37
C VAL A 223 5.90 5.24 6.11
N ALA A 224 4.83 5.90 5.66
CA ALA A 224 4.32 7.11 6.30
C ALA A 224 3.81 6.84 7.72
N ALA A 225 3.08 5.74 7.94
CA ALA A 225 2.62 5.33 9.26
C ALA A 225 3.79 5.04 10.22
N ALA A 226 4.80 4.28 9.76
CA ALA A 226 6.00 3.98 10.55
C ALA A 226 6.77 5.25 10.90
N GLN A 227 6.98 6.16 9.94
CA GLN A 227 7.66 7.44 10.17
C GLN A 227 6.93 8.28 11.21
N LYS A 228 5.60 8.41 11.10
CA LYS A 228 4.77 9.17 12.04
C LYS A 228 4.83 8.60 13.46
N LEU A 229 4.95 7.28 13.56
CA LEU A 229 5.07 6.56 14.82
C LEU A 229 6.52 6.48 15.32
N ASN A 230 7.49 7.21 14.75
CA ASN A 230 8.90 7.13 15.18
C ASN A 230 9.51 5.72 15.07
N ARG A 231 9.12 4.95 14.06
CA ARG A 231 9.75 3.67 13.70
C ARG A 231 10.72 3.90 12.53
N HIS A 232 11.79 3.13 12.49
CA HIS A 232 12.60 2.97 11.30
C HIS A 232 11.82 2.17 10.25
N TRP A 233 12.10 2.37 8.97
CA TRP A 233 11.37 1.67 7.92
C TRP A 233 12.23 1.32 6.72
N ILE A 234 11.80 0.28 6.01
CA ILE A 234 12.32 -0.15 4.72
C ILE A 234 11.11 -0.34 3.80
N GLY A 235 11.01 0.46 2.75
CA GLY A 235 9.99 0.32 1.71
C GLY A 235 10.63 -0.22 0.43
N ILE A 236 10.04 -1.28 -0.13
CA ILE A 236 10.47 -1.86 -1.40
C ILE A 236 9.29 -1.83 -2.37
N ASP A 237 9.54 -1.29 -3.56
CA ASP A 237 8.61 -1.35 -4.69
C ASP A 237 9.41 -1.49 -5.98
N ILE A 238 8.81 -2.15 -6.98
CA ILE A 238 9.44 -2.30 -8.30
C ILE A 238 9.34 -1.02 -9.12
N THR A 239 8.40 -0.12 -8.78
CA THR A 239 8.11 1.07 -9.58
C THR A 239 8.82 2.31 -9.02
N TYR A 240 9.53 3.03 -9.89
CA TYR A 240 10.14 4.33 -9.56
C TYR A 240 9.10 5.39 -9.16
N GLN A 241 7.89 5.28 -9.72
CA GLN A 241 6.75 6.15 -9.38
C GLN A 241 6.38 6.07 -7.90
N SER A 242 6.30 4.85 -7.36
CA SER A 242 6.03 4.62 -5.94
C SER A 242 7.06 5.32 -5.06
N ILE A 243 8.36 5.20 -5.39
CA ILE A 243 9.43 5.89 -4.66
C ILE A 243 9.21 7.41 -4.69
N GLY A 244 8.95 7.99 -5.87
CA GLY A 244 8.68 9.43 -6.00
C GLY A 244 7.48 9.91 -5.18
N LEU A 245 6.39 9.12 -5.15
CA LEU A 245 5.21 9.41 -4.35
C LEU A 245 5.52 9.37 -2.84
N ILE A 246 6.29 8.39 -2.40
CA ILE A 246 6.73 8.27 -1.00
C ILE A 246 7.55 9.50 -0.60
N MET A 247 8.55 9.88 -1.41
CA MET A 247 9.39 11.04 -1.13
C MET A 247 8.57 12.34 -1.05
N LYS A 248 7.61 12.53 -1.97
CA LYS A 248 6.70 13.67 -1.95
C LYS A 248 5.83 13.66 -0.68
N ARG A 249 5.24 12.52 -0.34
CA ARG A 249 4.39 12.36 0.85
C ARG A 249 5.14 12.67 2.15
N LEU A 250 6.37 12.16 2.28
CA LEU A 250 7.22 12.41 3.45
C LEU A 250 7.64 13.88 3.52
N THR A 251 8.03 14.48 2.40
CA THR A 251 8.38 15.90 2.33
C THR A 251 7.23 16.80 2.78
N VAL A 252 6.00 16.52 2.34
CA VAL A 252 4.82 17.29 2.71
C VAL A 252 4.51 17.14 4.21
N SER A 253 4.71 15.95 4.78
CA SER A 253 4.32 15.65 6.16
C SER A 253 5.38 16.03 7.20
N HIS A 254 6.66 15.99 6.84
CA HIS A 254 7.79 16.14 7.77
C HIS A 254 8.81 17.21 7.33
N GLY A 255 8.57 17.91 6.23
CA GLY A 255 9.49 18.91 5.67
C GLY A 255 10.59 18.30 4.78
N LYS A 256 11.35 19.16 4.09
CA LYS A 256 12.38 18.73 3.12
C LYS A 256 13.57 17.98 3.75
N SER A 257 13.93 18.30 4.99
CA SER A 257 15.08 17.70 5.69
C SER A 257 14.92 16.20 5.96
N VAL A 258 13.69 15.66 5.93
CA VAL A 258 13.47 14.22 6.08
C VAL A 258 14.17 13.43 4.96
N ILE A 259 14.26 14.02 3.76
CA ILE A 259 14.80 13.40 2.56
C ILE A 259 16.30 13.14 2.67
N ASP A 260 17.02 14.02 3.38
CA ASP A 260 18.47 13.93 3.53
C ASP A 260 18.91 12.64 4.25
N ASN A 261 18.01 12.08 5.06
CA ASN A 261 18.26 10.85 5.83
C ASN A 261 17.76 9.58 5.10
N ILE A 262 17.13 9.69 3.92
CA ILE A 262 16.56 8.55 3.20
C ILE A 262 17.56 8.00 2.19
N LYS A 263 17.95 6.75 2.38
CA LYS A 263 18.79 6.02 1.43
C LYS A 263 17.93 5.34 0.37
N VAL A 264 17.86 5.95 -0.82
CA VAL A 264 17.24 5.32 -2.00
C VAL A 264 18.27 4.44 -2.71
N ALA A 265 17.94 3.15 -2.83
CA ALA A 265 18.70 2.15 -3.59
C ALA A 265 17.93 1.72 -4.84
N GLY A 266 18.64 1.27 -5.88
CA GLY A 266 18.03 0.76 -7.12
C GLY A 266 17.61 1.83 -8.13
N VAL A 267 17.80 3.12 -7.83
CA VAL A 267 17.60 4.23 -8.76
C VAL A 267 18.96 4.75 -9.21
N PRO A 268 19.24 4.83 -10.53
CA PRO A 268 20.47 5.43 -11.03
C PRO A 268 20.68 6.87 -10.52
N LYS A 269 21.90 7.15 -10.07
CA LYS A 269 22.34 8.48 -9.58
C LYS A 269 23.56 9.02 -10.32
N ASP A 270 24.18 8.18 -11.13
CA ASP A 270 25.37 8.46 -11.91
C ASP A 270 25.33 7.65 -13.22
N MET A 271 26.26 7.95 -14.12
CA MET A 271 26.35 7.27 -15.41
C MET A 271 26.63 5.77 -15.26
N GLU A 272 27.44 5.37 -14.26
CA GLU A 272 27.80 3.96 -14.04
C GLU A 272 26.57 3.13 -13.67
N SER A 273 25.77 3.58 -12.71
CA SER A 273 24.51 2.94 -12.30
C SER A 273 23.47 2.94 -13.42
N ALA A 274 23.41 3.99 -14.24
CA ALA A 274 22.52 4.05 -15.40
C ALA A 274 22.94 3.06 -16.50
N ILE A 275 24.24 2.95 -16.79
CA ILE A 275 24.79 1.97 -17.75
C ILE A 275 24.59 0.55 -17.24
N SER A 276 24.82 0.31 -15.95
CA SER A 276 24.58 -0.98 -15.30
C SER A 276 23.11 -1.39 -15.44
N LEU A 277 22.17 -0.47 -15.17
CA LEU A 277 20.74 -0.71 -15.32
C LEU A 277 20.38 -1.01 -16.78
N ALA A 278 20.96 -0.30 -17.75
CA ALA A 278 20.70 -0.47 -19.17
C ALA A 278 21.22 -1.81 -19.75
N ASN A 279 22.23 -2.42 -19.12
CA ASN A 279 22.91 -3.63 -19.61
C ASN A 279 22.57 -4.90 -18.84
N ARG A 280 21.62 -4.87 -17.89
CA ARG A 280 21.19 -6.08 -17.17
C ARG A 280 20.62 -7.12 -18.13
N GLU A 281 21.10 -8.37 -18.02
CA GLU A 281 20.82 -9.47 -18.95
C GLU A 281 19.39 -10.04 -18.87
N ASP A 282 18.66 -9.80 -17.77
CA ASP A 282 17.30 -10.33 -17.61
C ASP A 282 16.36 -9.59 -18.58
N ASP A 283 15.78 -10.31 -19.54
CA ASP A 283 14.87 -9.77 -20.58
C ASP A 283 13.61 -9.12 -19.98
N ARG A 284 13.31 -9.36 -18.68
CA ARG A 284 12.30 -8.60 -17.91
C ARG A 284 12.75 -7.19 -17.50
N VAL A 285 14.06 -6.96 -17.43
CA VAL A 285 14.72 -5.77 -16.88
C VAL A 285 15.10 -4.75 -17.96
N ARG A 286 15.04 -5.12 -19.24
CA ARG A 286 15.23 -4.18 -20.36
C ARG A 286 14.25 -2.98 -20.30
N LYS A 287 13.11 -3.16 -19.64
CA LYS A 287 12.13 -2.09 -19.34
C LYS A 287 12.46 -1.24 -18.13
N GLU A 288 13.29 -1.67 -17.21
CA GLU A 288 13.56 -0.90 -15.99
C GLU A 288 14.37 0.35 -16.29
N PHE A 289 15.29 0.28 -17.25
CA PHE A 289 15.99 1.46 -17.76
C PHE A 289 15.01 2.43 -18.46
N GLU A 290 14.15 1.92 -19.33
CA GLU A 290 13.15 2.72 -20.06
C GLU A 290 12.15 3.38 -19.10
N LYS A 291 11.63 2.61 -18.15
CA LYS A 291 10.79 3.10 -17.05
C LYS A 291 11.50 4.17 -16.26
N TRP A 292 12.72 3.91 -15.79
CA TRP A 292 13.48 4.87 -15.01
C TRP A 292 13.65 6.19 -15.79
N ALA A 293 14.07 6.12 -17.05
CA ALA A 293 14.32 7.27 -17.90
C ALA A 293 13.04 8.11 -18.11
N ILE A 294 11.95 7.47 -18.53
CA ILE A 294 10.66 8.13 -18.78
C ILE A 294 10.08 8.72 -17.48
N GLN A 295 10.10 7.96 -16.39
CA GLN A 295 9.54 8.40 -15.11
C GLN A 295 10.36 9.54 -14.50
N THR A 296 11.70 9.48 -14.63
CA THR A 296 12.59 10.55 -14.20
C THR A 296 12.33 11.81 -15.00
N TYR A 297 12.36 11.74 -16.34
CA TYR A 297 12.17 12.91 -17.20
C TYR A 297 10.79 13.55 -17.02
N SER A 298 9.73 12.73 -16.99
CA SER A 298 8.35 13.19 -16.89
C SER A 298 7.93 13.61 -15.47
N LYS A 299 8.79 13.46 -14.45
CA LYS A 299 8.42 13.65 -13.03
C LYS A 299 7.27 12.74 -12.59
N ASN A 300 7.33 11.48 -12.97
CA ASN A 300 6.33 10.45 -12.70
C ASN A 300 4.93 10.68 -13.32
N ARG A 301 4.84 11.49 -14.39
CA ARG A 301 3.56 11.84 -15.02
C ARG A 301 3.20 10.96 -16.22
N ALA A 302 4.17 10.31 -16.85
CA ALA A 302 3.96 9.46 -18.00
C ALA A 302 3.57 8.01 -17.62
N VAL A 303 2.79 7.38 -18.49
CA VAL A 303 2.51 5.93 -18.45
C VAL A 303 3.56 5.21 -19.29
N VAL A 304 4.10 4.10 -18.77
CA VAL A 304 5.10 3.28 -19.47
C VAL A 304 4.47 1.98 -19.95
N ASN A 305 4.72 1.61 -21.20
CA ASN A 305 4.06 0.48 -21.85
C ASN A 305 4.57 -0.87 -21.31
N SER A 306 3.65 -1.72 -20.82
CA SER A 306 3.97 -2.96 -20.12
C SER A 306 4.18 -4.18 -21.03
N LYS A 307 3.62 -4.22 -22.24
CA LYS A 307 3.83 -5.30 -23.25
C LYS A 307 4.63 -4.80 -24.46
N LYS A 308 5.39 -5.68 -25.14
CA LYS A 308 5.75 -5.48 -26.55
C LYS A 308 4.48 -5.78 -27.36
N GLY A 309 3.59 -4.81 -27.49
CA GLY A 309 2.33 -4.98 -28.21
C GLY A 309 2.18 -3.89 -29.25
N ALA A 310 1.85 -4.30 -30.49
CA ALA A 310 1.42 -3.58 -31.70
C ALA A 310 2.06 -2.24 -32.09
N ASP A 311 2.32 -1.35 -31.15
CA ASP A 311 2.80 0.01 -31.34
C ASP A 311 4.32 -0.03 -31.50
N ARG A 312 4.72 -0.15 -32.78
CA ARG A 312 6.11 -0.21 -33.23
C ARG A 312 6.88 1.04 -32.81
N GLY A 313 7.45 1.05 -31.60
CA GLY A 313 8.46 2.01 -31.16
C GLY A 313 8.09 3.01 -30.07
N VAL A 314 6.95 2.86 -29.37
CA VAL A 314 6.55 3.72 -28.24
C VAL A 314 6.76 3.03 -26.90
N ASP A 315 7.61 3.61 -26.06
CA ASP A 315 7.95 3.07 -24.73
C ASP A 315 7.07 3.66 -23.62
N GLY A 316 6.47 4.84 -23.86
CA GLY A 316 5.48 5.43 -22.96
C GLY A 316 4.78 6.64 -23.56
N PHE A 317 3.79 7.16 -22.85
CA PHE A 317 3.08 8.38 -23.25
C PHE A 317 2.65 9.22 -22.06
N LEU A 318 2.38 10.51 -22.32
CA LEU A 318 1.83 11.46 -21.36
C LEU A 318 0.71 12.25 -22.02
N LEU A 319 -0.34 12.53 -21.25
CA LEU A 319 -1.43 13.41 -21.67
C LEU A 319 -1.34 14.76 -20.95
N PHE A 320 -1.56 15.83 -21.68
CA PHE A 320 -1.60 17.20 -21.16
C PHE A 320 -2.80 17.94 -21.73
N LEU A 321 -3.20 19.04 -21.08
CA LEU A 321 -4.28 19.88 -21.59
C LEU A 321 -3.76 20.71 -22.78
N GLU A 322 -4.45 20.60 -23.91
CA GLU A 322 -4.11 21.33 -25.14
C GLU A 322 -4.87 22.66 -25.22
N ASP A 323 -6.10 22.71 -24.71
CA ASP A 323 -6.94 23.88 -24.72
C ASP A 323 -7.75 24.07 -23.41
N HIS A 324 -8.53 25.16 -23.35
CA HIS A 324 -9.46 25.42 -22.25
C HIS A 324 -10.77 24.61 -22.36
N GLY A 325 -11.03 23.96 -23.49
CA GLY A 325 -12.21 23.13 -23.78
C GLY A 325 -12.13 21.70 -23.24
N GLY A 326 -10.94 21.27 -22.81
CA GLY A 326 -10.70 19.96 -22.24
C GLY A 326 -10.30 18.90 -23.26
N GLU A 327 -9.73 19.33 -24.39
CA GLU A 327 -8.99 18.46 -25.30
C GLU A 327 -7.60 18.14 -24.75
N TYR A 328 -7.09 16.96 -25.10
CA TYR A 328 -5.84 16.43 -24.56
C TYR A 328 -4.81 16.22 -25.65
N GLY A 329 -3.69 16.92 -25.52
CA GLY A 329 -2.50 16.67 -26.31
C GLY A 329 -1.76 15.44 -25.79
N ARG A 330 -1.04 14.77 -26.69
CA ARG A 330 -0.27 13.55 -26.40
C ARG A 330 1.22 13.76 -26.65
N VAL A 331 2.03 13.39 -25.66
CA VAL A 331 3.49 13.22 -25.80
C VAL A 331 3.80 11.74 -25.84
N ILE A 332 4.58 11.28 -26.82
CA ILE A 332 5.12 9.91 -26.84
C ILE A 332 6.60 9.89 -26.51
N PHE A 333 7.05 8.83 -25.84
CA PHE A 333 8.43 8.62 -25.44
C PHE A 333 9.02 7.40 -26.16
N GLN A 334 10.25 7.55 -26.62
CA GLN A 334 11.08 6.45 -27.11
C GLN A 334 12.44 6.50 -26.40
N VAL A 335 12.92 5.36 -25.91
CA VAL A 335 14.15 5.24 -25.13
C VAL A 335 15.10 4.26 -25.82
N LYS A 336 16.36 4.66 -26.02
CA LYS A 336 17.40 3.78 -26.59
C LYS A 336 18.70 3.82 -25.80
N SER A 337 19.15 2.63 -25.36
CA SER A 337 20.45 2.43 -24.72
C SER A 337 21.59 2.05 -25.69
N GLY A 338 21.24 1.63 -26.91
CA GLY A 338 22.19 1.17 -27.92
C GLY A 338 22.77 2.27 -28.81
N LYS A 339 23.26 1.90 -30.00
CA LYS A 339 23.67 2.86 -31.03
C LYS A 339 22.43 3.62 -31.52
N VAL A 340 22.55 4.95 -31.58
CA VAL A 340 21.49 5.86 -32.03
C VAL A 340 22.00 6.75 -33.17
N SER A 341 21.09 7.22 -34.00
CA SER A 341 21.35 7.96 -35.23
C SER A 341 20.17 8.87 -35.58
N SER A 342 20.31 9.74 -36.58
CA SER A 342 19.21 10.57 -37.08
C SER A 342 18.05 9.77 -37.69
N ARG A 343 18.27 8.50 -38.06
CA ARG A 343 17.19 7.60 -38.51
C ARG A 343 16.18 7.36 -37.39
N ASP A 344 16.65 7.21 -36.16
CA ASP A 344 15.78 6.96 -35.01
C ASP A 344 14.86 8.16 -34.73
N ILE A 345 15.36 9.37 -34.98
CA ILE A 345 14.57 10.61 -34.86
C ILE A 345 13.47 10.67 -35.94
N ARG A 346 13.78 10.29 -37.18
CA ARG A 346 12.77 10.16 -38.25
C ARG A 346 11.71 9.12 -37.92
N ASP A 347 12.13 7.97 -37.39
CA ASP A 347 11.23 6.88 -37.02
C ASP A 347 10.30 7.30 -35.87
N LEU A 348 10.81 8.07 -34.90
CA LEU A 348 9.99 8.66 -33.84
C LEU A 348 8.95 9.62 -34.42
N TYR A 349 9.36 10.55 -35.29
CA TYR A 349 8.41 11.48 -35.92
C TYR A 349 7.33 10.75 -36.74
N GLY A 350 7.72 9.72 -37.50
CA GLY A 350 6.76 8.87 -38.21
C GLY A 350 5.78 8.16 -37.26
N THR A 351 6.25 7.78 -36.07
CA THR A 351 5.42 7.20 -35.02
C THR A 351 4.48 8.24 -34.41
N MET A 352 4.93 9.47 -34.19
CA MET A 352 4.06 10.56 -33.70
C MET A 352 2.85 10.76 -34.59
N ASN A 353 3.06 10.83 -35.91
CA ASN A 353 1.96 10.99 -36.87
C ASN A 353 0.98 9.82 -36.88
N ARG A 354 1.46 8.59 -36.60
CA ARG A 354 0.60 7.40 -36.52
C ARG A 354 -0.23 7.38 -35.24
N GLU A 355 0.36 7.81 -34.12
CA GLU A 355 -0.26 7.78 -32.79
C GLU A 355 -0.99 9.09 -32.42
N ASP A 356 -1.11 10.02 -33.38
CA ASP A 356 -1.68 11.36 -33.23
C ASP A 356 -1.10 12.12 -32.03
N ALA A 357 0.24 12.16 -31.96
CA ALA A 357 0.99 12.79 -30.88
C ALA A 357 1.55 14.15 -31.30
N CYS A 358 1.22 15.19 -30.53
CA CYS A 358 1.69 16.55 -30.76
C CYS A 358 3.20 16.70 -30.54
N MET A 359 3.78 15.87 -29.65
CA MET A 359 5.20 15.91 -29.30
C MET A 359 5.80 14.51 -29.14
N GLY A 360 7.09 14.38 -29.47
CA GLY A 360 7.89 13.18 -29.28
C GLY A 360 9.16 13.46 -28.50
N VAL A 361 9.46 12.62 -27.52
CA VAL A 361 10.68 12.70 -26.72
C VAL A 361 11.54 11.47 -26.96
N PHE A 362 12.74 11.67 -27.48
CA PHE A 362 13.73 10.64 -27.66
C PHE A 362 14.76 10.67 -26.51
N ILE A 363 14.75 9.67 -25.64
CA ILE A 363 15.70 9.56 -24.54
C ILE A 363 16.83 8.59 -24.92
N THR A 364 18.07 9.01 -24.80
CA THR A 364 19.24 8.20 -25.16
C THR A 364 20.26 8.08 -24.03
N LEU A 365 20.86 6.89 -23.89
CA LEU A 365 21.91 6.64 -22.90
C LEU A 365 23.18 7.45 -23.16
N LYS A 366 23.48 7.77 -24.43
CA LYS A 366 24.68 8.52 -24.83
C LYS A 366 24.29 9.91 -25.32
N PRO A 367 25.20 10.90 -25.28
CA PRO A 367 24.92 12.21 -25.86
C PRO A 367 24.47 12.10 -27.33
N PRO A 368 23.47 12.90 -27.76
CA PRO A 368 22.99 12.87 -29.14
C PRO A 368 24.04 13.39 -30.11
N THR A 369 24.04 12.84 -31.33
CA THR A 369 24.93 13.32 -32.39
C THR A 369 24.42 14.64 -32.98
N SER A 370 25.31 15.45 -33.55
CA SER A 370 24.94 16.70 -34.24
C SER A 370 23.92 16.47 -35.36
N ALA A 371 23.97 15.31 -36.03
CA ALA A 371 23.00 14.92 -37.04
C ALA A 371 21.60 14.69 -36.46
N MET A 372 21.49 14.08 -35.27
CA MET A 372 20.20 13.90 -34.58
C MET A 372 19.61 15.25 -34.15
N LEU A 373 20.44 16.14 -33.59
CA LEU A 373 20.01 17.48 -33.19
C LEU A 373 19.53 18.29 -34.40
N LYS A 374 20.22 18.19 -35.54
CA LYS A 374 19.81 18.85 -36.79
C LYS A 374 18.51 18.27 -37.34
N GLU A 375 18.31 16.96 -37.24
CA GLU A 375 17.07 16.30 -37.66
C GLU A 375 15.88 16.77 -36.81
N ALA A 376 15.98 16.70 -35.48
CA ALA A 376 14.90 17.08 -34.56
C ALA A 376 14.46 18.55 -34.75
N LYS A 377 15.43 19.46 -34.93
CA LYS A 377 15.15 20.89 -35.18
C LYS A 377 14.34 21.16 -36.45
N GLN A 378 14.36 20.27 -37.45
CA GLN A 378 13.63 20.48 -38.70
C GLN A 378 12.10 20.37 -38.52
N TYR A 379 11.63 19.70 -37.47
CA TYR A 379 10.20 19.53 -37.21
C TYR A 379 9.56 20.72 -36.49
N GLY A 380 10.35 21.74 -36.12
CA GLY A 380 9.86 22.99 -35.57
C GLY A 380 9.38 22.90 -34.12
N LEU A 381 8.50 23.84 -33.76
CA LEU A 381 7.97 24.00 -32.41
C LEU A 381 6.44 23.80 -32.44
N TYR A 382 5.94 23.13 -31.41
CA TYR A 382 4.55 23.05 -31.04
C TYR A 382 4.22 24.24 -30.12
N GLU A 383 3.23 25.05 -30.50
CA GLU A 383 2.75 26.17 -29.69
C GLU A 383 1.58 25.73 -28.82
N ASN A 384 1.72 25.84 -27.50
CA ASN A 384 0.63 25.52 -26.60
C ASN A 384 -0.22 26.77 -26.31
N ILE A 385 -1.52 26.64 -26.52
CA ILE A 385 -2.47 27.76 -26.41
C ILE A 385 -2.69 28.17 -24.94
N ILE A 386 -2.64 27.22 -23.99
CA ILE A 386 -2.96 27.47 -22.58
C ILE A 386 -1.93 28.37 -21.91
N ASN A 387 -0.64 28.14 -22.17
CA ASN A 387 0.43 28.90 -21.54
C ASN A 387 1.20 29.81 -22.51
N SER A 388 0.86 29.81 -23.80
CA SER A 388 1.55 30.58 -24.84
C SER A 388 3.05 30.28 -24.92
N GLU A 389 3.47 29.08 -24.53
CA GLU A 389 4.86 28.63 -24.65
C GLU A 389 5.01 27.68 -25.85
N SER A 390 6.21 27.70 -26.44
CA SER A 390 6.58 26.84 -27.56
C SER A 390 7.51 25.72 -27.11
N TYR A 391 7.25 24.50 -27.58
CA TYR A 391 8.00 23.31 -27.23
C TYR A 391 8.52 22.61 -28.49
N PRO A 392 9.69 21.96 -28.48
CA PRO A 392 10.13 21.18 -29.63
C PRO A 392 9.11 20.09 -29.98
N VAL A 393 8.75 19.99 -31.27
CA VAL A 393 7.90 18.89 -31.75
C VAL A 393 8.59 17.55 -31.51
N VAL A 394 9.91 17.50 -31.76
CA VAL A 394 10.77 16.39 -31.37
C VAL A 394 11.87 16.89 -30.45
N ASP A 395 11.91 16.36 -29.24
CA ASP A 395 12.92 16.66 -28.23
C ASP A 395 13.87 15.48 -28.04
N ILE A 396 15.15 15.75 -27.72
CA ILE A 396 16.16 14.72 -27.50
C ILE A 396 16.85 14.95 -26.17
N VAL A 397 16.75 13.97 -25.29
CA VAL A 397 17.27 14.04 -23.93
C VAL A 397 18.32 12.95 -23.74
N SER A 398 19.44 13.30 -23.13
CA SER A 398 20.47 12.31 -22.76
C SER A 398 20.29 11.89 -21.30
N VAL A 399 20.75 10.68 -20.97
CA VAL A 399 20.82 10.21 -19.57
C VAL A 399 21.65 11.15 -18.70
N GLU A 400 22.72 11.73 -19.23
CA GLU A 400 23.50 12.76 -18.54
C GLU A 400 22.62 13.95 -18.15
N GLY A 401 21.81 14.46 -19.10
CA GLY A 401 20.80 15.49 -18.84
C GLY A 401 19.84 15.11 -17.72
N LEU A 402 19.30 13.88 -17.75
CA LEU A 402 18.42 13.38 -16.68
C LEU A 402 19.08 13.40 -15.30
N LEU A 403 20.35 12.99 -15.22
CA LEU A 403 21.12 12.95 -13.98
C LEU A 403 21.45 14.36 -13.47
N THR A 404 21.67 15.32 -14.37
CA THR A 404 21.90 16.73 -14.00
C THR A 404 20.61 17.52 -13.72
N GLY A 405 19.43 16.88 -13.84
CA GLY A 405 18.16 17.47 -13.45
C GLY A 405 17.28 17.97 -14.60
N GLU A 406 17.60 17.64 -15.85
CA GLU A 406 16.75 17.96 -17.01
C GLU A 406 15.41 17.23 -16.91
N ARG A 407 14.29 17.94 -17.07
CA ARG A 407 12.94 17.40 -16.90
C ARG A 407 12.01 17.97 -17.95
N LEU A 408 11.01 17.18 -18.34
CA LEU A 408 9.98 17.60 -19.27
C LEU A 408 9.20 18.79 -18.69
N SER A 409 9.25 19.91 -19.40
CA SER A 409 8.37 21.05 -19.19
C SER A 409 7.26 20.97 -20.23
N VAL A 410 6.05 20.65 -19.78
CA VAL A 410 4.82 20.72 -20.59
C VAL A 410 3.71 21.23 -19.67
N PRO A 411 2.72 21.98 -20.20
CA PRO A 411 1.70 22.62 -19.39
C PRO A 411 0.77 21.58 -18.77
N MET A 412 0.24 21.89 -17.59
CA MET A 412 -0.72 21.13 -16.77
C MET A 412 -0.87 19.63 -17.14
N ALA A 413 0.24 18.89 -17.08
CA ALA A 413 0.24 17.46 -17.37
C ALA A 413 -0.60 16.73 -16.32
N LEU A 414 -1.58 15.98 -16.80
CA LEU A 414 -2.54 15.32 -15.95
C LEU A 414 -1.94 14.03 -15.40
N GLU A 415 -2.30 13.70 -14.15
CA GLU A 415 -2.05 12.35 -13.65
C GLU A 415 -2.93 11.38 -14.43
N VAL A 416 -2.31 10.65 -15.37
CA VAL A 416 -3.02 9.86 -16.39
C VAL A 416 -4.04 8.89 -15.76
N PHE A 417 -3.75 8.32 -14.59
CA PHE A 417 -4.67 7.45 -13.84
C PHE A 417 -6.00 8.13 -13.41
N LYS A 418 -6.02 9.45 -13.22
CA LYS A 418 -7.24 10.21 -12.89
C LYS A 418 -8.09 10.52 -14.12
N VAL A 419 -7.51 10.43 -15.31
CA VAL A 419 -8.12 10.92 -16.55
C VAL A 419 -8.52 9.79 -17.50
N LEU A 420 -7.78 8.68 -17.50
CA LEU A 420 -8.10 7.50 -18.32
C LEU A 420 -9.56 7.04 -18.21
N PRO A 421 -10.18 6.96 -17.01
CA PRO A 421 -11.60 6.59 -16.91
C PRO A 421 -12.54 7.61 -17.57
N LYS A 422 -12.22 8.90 -17.50
CA LYS A 422 -13.05 9.99 -18.06
C LYS A 422 -12.94 10.10 -19.58
N ILE A 423 -11.78 9.76 -20.14
CA ILE A 423 -11.57 9.70 -21.59
C ILE A 423 -12.36 8.53 -22.17
N ALA A 424 -12.30 7.36 -21.52
CA ALA A 424 -13.05 6.17 -21.93
C ALA A 424 -14.58 6.40 -21.97
N ASP A 425 -15.13 7.16 -21.01
CA ASP A 425 -16.55 7.54 -20.99
C ASP A 425 -16.95 8.53 -22.11
N LYS A 426 -16.05 9.46 -22.49
CA LYS A 426 -16.32 10.43 -23.56
C LYS A 426 -16.23 9.82 -24.96
N SER A 427 -15.47 8.75 -25.15
CA SER A 427 -15.11 8.19 -26.47
C SER A 427 -16.07 7.14 -27.04
N HIS A 428 -17.32 7.04 -26.57
CA HIS A 428 -18.32 6.12 -27.16
C HIS A 428 -18.72 6.47 -28.61
N LYS A 429 -18.18 7.55 -29.20
CA LYS A 429 -18.17 7.79 -30.64
C LYS A 429 -16.71 7.92 -31.10
N GLN A 430 -16.24 6.92 -31.84
CA GLN A 430 -14.91 6.81 -32.46
C GLN A 430 -13.71 6.64 -31.52
N LEU A 431 -13.34 5.38 -31.21
CA LEU A 431 -12.08 4.78 -31.67
C LEU A 431 -11.86 3.38 -31.09
N SER A 432 -11.81 2.41 -32.00
CA SER A 432 -11.04 1.18 -31.86
C SER A 432 -9.55 1.50 -32.02
N ILE A 433 -8.88 1.99 -30.98
CA ILE A 433 -7.42 1.90 -30.75
C ILE A 433 -7.23 2.20 -29.25
N LEU A 434 -7.38 1.17 -28.44
CA LEU A 434 -6.76 1.07 -27.12
C LEU A 434 -6.15 -0.33 -27.09
N PRO A 435 -4.85 -0.50 -26.79
CA PRO A 435 -4.37 -1.80 -26.35
C PRO A 435 -5.18 -2.14 -25.10
N ASN A 436 -5.78 -3.33 -25.06
CA ASN A 436 -6.43 -3.87 -23.87
C ASN A 436 -5.46 -3.79 -22.68
N VAL A 437 -5.55 -2.73 -21.88
CA VAL A 437 -4.86 -2.58 -20.58
C VAL A 437 -5.77 -3.06 -19.44
N ILE A 438 -6.96 -3.56 -19.77
CA ILE A 438 -7.87 -4.21 -18.83
C ILE A 438 -8.38 -5.50 -19.48
N ASP A 439 -7.48 -6.44 -19.76
CA ASP A 439 -7.79 -7.86 -19.56
C ASP A 439 -6.54 -8.75 -19.64
N ASP A 440 -6.69 -9.91 -19.01
CA ASP A 440 -5.81 -11.10 -19.00
C ASP A 440 -4.75 -11.19 -17.90
N GLY A 441 -5.18 -11.87 -16.83
CA GLY A 441 -4.32 -12.40 -15.79
C GLY A 441 -4.93 -13.52 -14.93
N PHE A 442 -5.99 -14.23 -15.33
CA PHE A 442 -6.35 -15.55 -14.79
C PHE A 442 -7.16 -16.33 -15.82
N ASP A 443 -6.49 -16.89 -16.83
CA ASP A 443 -7.06 -18.02 -17.58
C ASP A 443 -5.95 -18.99 -17.98
N ILE A 444 -5.70 -19.97 -17.11
CA ILE A 444 -4.91 -21.16 -17.40
C ILE A 444 -5.61 -22.33 -16.68
N TYR A 445 -6.58 -22.97 -17.32
CA TYR A 445 -6.57 -24.40 -17.64
C TYR A 445 -7.81 -24.76 -18.50
N ARG A 446 -7.55 -25.58 -19.51
CA ARG A 446 -8.32 -25.77 -20.75
C ARG A 446 -9.61 -26.58 -20.61
N GLN A 447 -10.47 -26.37 -21.60
CA GLN A 447 -11.31 -27.38 -22.26
C GLN A 447 -10.73 -28.80 -22.26
N SER A 448 -11.56 -29.77 -21.86
CA SER A 448 -11.70 -31.08 -22.50
C SER A 448 -12.92 -31.82 -21.92
N ALA A 449 -13.82 -32.22 -22.83
CA ALA A 449 -15.06 -33.00 -22.66
C ALA A 449 -16.28 -32.28 -22.10
#